data_AF-A0A318XFI4-F1
#
_entry.id   AF-A0A318XFI4-F1
#
_cell.length_a   1.000
_cell.length_b   1.000
_cell.length_c   1.000
_cell.angle_alpha   90.00
_cell.angle_beta   90.00
_cell.angle_gamma   90.00
#
_symmetry.space_group_name_H-M   'P 1'
#
loop_
_entity.id
_entity.type
_entity.pdbx_description
1 polymer ?
#
loop_
_entity_poly.entity_id
_entity_poly.type
_entity_poly.pdbx_seq_one_letter_code
_entity_poly.pdbx_strand_id
1 'polypeptide(L)'
;KNKWGKEYPYAFKSWENNWEVLCPFYKFPEQIRKIIYTTNIIEGLHRQFRKVTKAKAVFPSDTSLEKMLYLASMNVIKKWTQRYRNWDQVMSQLMIMYDGRLDYYI
;
A
#
# COMPACT_ATOMS: atom_id res chain seq x y z
N LYS A 1 -20.74 -5.37 -15.24
CA LYS A 1 -21.19 -6.75 -14.94
C LYS A 1 -21.36 -7.66 -16.17
N ASN A 2 -21.75 -7.15 -17.34
CA ASN A 2 -22.04 -7.99 -18.52
C ASN A 2 -20.90 -8.93 -18.96
N LYS A 3 -19.63 -8.52 -18.78
CA LYS A 3 -18.46 -9.31 -19.19
C LYS A 3 -18.03 -10.40 -18.19
N TRP A 4 -18.03 -10.09 -16.88
CA TRP A 4 -17.43 -10.95 -15.84
C TRP A 4 -18.38 -11.31 -14.70
N GLY A 5 -19.60 -10.77 -14.70
CA GLY A 5 -20.53 -10.88 -13.57
C GLY A 5 -21.07 -12.28 -13.33
N LYS A 6 -21.12 -13.12 -14.38
CA LYS A 6 -21.52 -14.53 -14.27
C LYS A 6 -20.41 -15.40 -13.69
N GLU A 7 -19.15 -15.10 -14.01
CA GLU A 7 -17.99 -15.89 -13.59
C GLU A 7 -17.49 -15.50 -12.19
N TYR A 8 -17.56 -14.21 -11.83
CA TYR A 8 -17.04 -13.70 -10.55
C TYR A 8 -18.09 -12.93 -9.74
N PRO A 9 -19.25 -13.54 -9.41
CA PRO A 9 -20.34 -12.84 -8.73
C PRO A 9 -19.94 -12.27 -7.36
N TYR A 10 -19.10 -13.01 -6.60
CA TYR A 10 -18.62 -12.56 -5.29
C TYR A 10 -17.68 -11.36 -5.36
N ALA A 11 -16.85 -11.28 -6.39
CA ALA A 11 -15.98 -10.12 -6.58
C ALA A 11 -16.84 -8.86 -6.76
N PHE A 12 -17.82 -8.89 -7.68
CA PHE A 12 -18.71 -7.75 -7.89
C PHE A 12 -19.50 -7.38 -6.63
N LYS A 13 -20.01 -8.37 -5.89
CA LYS A 13 -20.72 -8.13 -4.63
C LYS A 13 -19.83 -7.42 -3.61
N SER A 14 -18.57 -7.84 -3.47
CA SER A 14 -17.60 -7.16 -2.59
C SER A 14 -17.32 -5.72 -3.03
N TRP A 15 -17.13 -5.47 -4.33
CA TRP A 15 -16.93 -4.13 -4.86
C TRP A 15 -18.13 -3.21 -4.61
N GLU A 16 -19.36 -3.71 -4.81
CA GLU A 16 -20.58 -2.94 -4.57
C GLU A 16 -20.79 -2.63 -3.10
N ASN A 17 -20.60 -3.62 -2.22
CA ASN A 17 -20.74 -3.44 -0.77
C ASN A 17 -19.73 -2.44 -0.21
N ASN A 18 -18.52 -2.38 -0.77
CA ASN A 18 -17.45 -1.49 -0.30
C ASN A 18 -17.33 -0.20 -1.14
N TRP A 19 -18.28 0.08 -2.03
CA TRP A 19 -18.16 1.18 -2.98
C TRP A 19 -17.99 2.54 -2.29
N GLU A 20 -18.69 2.78 -1.17
CA GLU A 20 -18.58 4.03 -0.41
C GLU A 20 -17.17 4.27 0.14
N VAL A 21 -16.46 3.20 0.52
CA VAL A 21 -15.07 3.27 1.00
C VAL A 21 -14.09 3.46 -0.15
N LEU A 22 -14.39 2.90 -1.32
CA LEU A 22 -13.52 2.95 -2.49
C LEU A 22 -13.68 4.25 -3.29
N CYS A 23 -14.88 4.84 -3.35
CA CYS A 23 -15.18 6.03 -4.15
C CYS A 23 -14.28 7.26 -3.84
N PRO A 24 -13.89 7.56 -2.57
CA PRO A 24 -12.97 8.65 -2.26
C PRO A 24 -11.64 8.59 -3.00
N PHE A 25 -11.18 7.41 -3.42
CA PHE A 25 -10.00 7.24 -4.25
C PHE A 25 -10.04 8.10 -5.52
N TYR A 26 -11.22 8.30 -6.11
CA TYR A 26 -11.38 9.09 -7.34
C TYR A 26 -11.28 10.61 -7.11
N LYS A 27 -11.29 11.08 -5.86
CA LYS A 27 -11.04 12.50 -5.55
C LYS A 27 -9.57 12.89 -5.74
N PHE A 28 -8.67 11.91 -5.80
CA PHE A 28 -7.24 12.16 -5.98
C PHE A 28 -6.88 12.33 -7.46
N PRO A 29 -5.97 13.27 -7.79
CA PRO A 29 -5.43 13.41 -9.14
C PRO A 29 -4.62 12.17 -9.54
N GLU A 30 -4.38 12.01 -10.84
CA GLU A 30 -3.74 10.82 -11.40
C GLU A 30 -2.38 10.51 -10.76
N GLN A 31 -1.58 11.54 -10.49
CA GLN A 31 -0.24 11.43 -9.91
C GLN A 31 -0.29 10.76 -8.53
N ILE A 32 -1.29 11.12 -7.70
CA ILE A 32 -1.49 10.55 -6.37
C ILE A 32 -2.15 9.17 -6.48
N ARG A 33 -3.17 9.01 -7.34
CA ARG A 33 -3.81 7.69 -7.56
C ARG A 33 -2.80 6.64 -7.96
N LYS A 34 -1.83 6.98 -8.81
CA LYS A 34 -0.75 6.08 -9.23
C LYS A 34 0.06 5.54 -8.06
N ILE A 35 0.39 6.38 -7.08
CA ILE A 35 1.07 5.91 -5.87
C ILE A 35 0.16 4.94 -5.10
N ILE A 36 -1.11 5.29 -4.92
CA ILE A 36 -2.06 4.51 -4.13
C ILE A 36 -2.31 3.11 -4.72
N TYR A 37 -2.59 3.01 -6.03
CA TYR A 37 -2.90 1.71 -6.65
C TYR A 37 -1.65 0.88 -6.99
N THR A 38 -0.45 1.46 -6.92
CA THR A 38 0.78 0.70 -7.18
C THR A 38 1.03 -0.27 -6.02
N THR A 39 0.80 -1.55 -6.27
CA THR A 39 0.90 -2.58 -5.23
C THR A 39 2.34 -3.00 -4.91
N ASN A 40 3.32 -2.66 -5.77
CA ASN A 40 4.72 -3.08 -5.65
C ASN A 40 5.35 -2.82 -4.27
N ILE A 41 5.01 -1.70 -3.62
CA ILE A 41 5.56 -1.34 -2.31
C ILE A 41 5.06 -2.32 -1.23
N ILE A 42 3.73 -2.50 -1.17
CA ILE A 42 3.07 -3.35 -0.16
C ILE A 42 3.34 -4.84 -0.45
N GLU A 43 3.17 -5.26 -1.71
CA GLU A 43 3.45 -6.64 -2.13
C GLU A 43 4.93 -7.01 -1.97
N GLY A 44 5.84 -6.06 -2.25
CA GLY A 44 7.27 -6.22 -2.04
C GLY A 44 7.60 -6.50 -0.57
N LEU A 45 7.01 -5.74 0.35
CA LEU A 45 7.15 -5.97 1.79
C LEU A 45 6.57 -7.33 2.21
N HIS A 46 5.33 -7.62 1.82
CA HIS A 46 4.68 -8.90 2.11
C HIS A 46 5.45 -10.10 1.56
N ARG A 47 6.11 -9.96 0.41
CA ARG A 47 6.99 -11.00 -0.15
C ARG A 47 8.20 -11.25 0.76
N GLN A 48 8.81 -10.22 1.34
CA GLN A 48 9.93 -10.39 2.27
C GLN A 48 9.47 -11.04 3.58
N PHE A 49 8.32 -10.64 4.12
CA PHE A 49 7.74 -11.28 5.30
C PHE A 49 7.43 -12.75 5.06
N ARG A 50 6.74 -13.08 3.96
CA ARG A 50 6.49 -14.49 3.59
C ARG A 50 7.78 -15.29 3.41
N LYS A 51 8.84 -14.68 2.86
CA LYS A 51 10.14 -15.35 2.69
C LYS A 51 10.76 -15.73 4.05
N VAL A 52 10.77 -14.82 5.02
CA VAL A 52 11.38 -15.09 6.33
C VAL A 52 10.54 -16.03 7.20
N THR A 53 9.22 -15.96 7.09
CA THR A 53 8.33 -16.84 7.85
C THR A 53 8.21 -18.23 7.25
N LYS A 54 8.37 -18.41 5.92
CA LYS A 54 8.29 -19.73 5.26
C LYS A 54 9.25 -20.78 5.85
N ALA A 55 10.40 -20.36 6.37
CA ALA A 55 11.38 -21.26 6.97
C ALA A 55 11.02 -21.74 8.39
N LYS A 56 10.04 -21.12 9.05
CA LYS A 56 9.61 -21.48 10.41
C LYS A 56 8.13 -21.83 10.41
N ALA A 57 7.83 -23.10 10.70
CA ALA A 57 6.45 -23.58 10.80
C ALA A 57 5.72 -23.06 12.06
N VAL A 58 6.45 -22.87 13.16
CA VAL A 58 5.91 -22.39 14.44
C VAL A 58 6.88 -21.39 15.07
N PHE A 59 6.32 -20.38 15.73
CA PHE A 59 7.06 -19.43 16.55
C PHE A 59 6.79 -19.72 18.04
N PRO A 60 7.83 -19.74 18.90
CA PRO A 60 7.68 -20.05 20.32
C PRO A 60 6.93 -18.96 21.13
N SER A 61 6.88 -17.73 20.62
CA SER A 61 6.15 -16.60 21.23
C SER A 61 5.88 -15.51 20.20
N ASP A 62 4.90 -14.64 20.46
CA ASP A 62 4.61 -13.48 19.63
C ASP A 62 5.83 -12.54 19.51
N THR A 63 6.56 -12.36 20.60
CA THR A 63 7.79 -11.55 20.63
C THR A 63 8.89 -12.11 19.71
N SER A 64 8.94 -13.42 19.51
CA SER A 64 9.90 -14.05 18.58
C SER A 64 9.53 -13.78 17.12
N LEU A 65 8.23 -13.77 16.79
CA LEU A 65 7.73 -13.41 15.47
C LEU A 65 7.97 -11.92 15.21
N GLU A 66 7.64 -11.07 16.17
CA GLU A 66 7.82 -9.62 16.08
C GLU A 66 9.28 -9.26 15.80
N LYS A 67 10.23 -9.83 16.56
CA LYS A 67 11.67 -9.64 16.32
C LYS A 67 12.08 -10.05 14.91
N MET A 68 11.54 -11.16 14.39
CA MET A 68 11.83 -11.59 13.03
C MET A 68 11.30 -10.60 11.98
N LEU A 69 10.05 -10.15 12.13
CA LEU A 69 9.44 -9.18 11.21
C LEU A 69 10.15 -7.82 11.29
N TYR A 70 10.58 -7.40 12.47
CA TYR A 70 11.40 -6.21 12.66
C TYR A 70 12.72 -6.30 11.89
N LEU A 71 13.47 -7.40 12.04
CA LEU A 71 14.72 -7.60 11.32
C LEU A 71 14.51 -7.65 9.79
N ALA A 72 13.42 -8.28 9.33
CA ALA A 72 13.06 -8.29 7.92
C ALA A 72 12.75 -6.87 7.41
N SER A 73 12.00 -6.08 8.18
CA SER A 73 11.68 -4.68 7.87
C SER A 73 12.93 -3.83 7.76
N MET A 74 13.87 -3.98 8.71
CA MET A 74 15.14 -3.26 8.70
C MET A 74 15.95 -3.55 7.43
N ASN A 75 15.96 -4.81 6.97
CA ASN A 75 16.62 -5.20 5.73
C ASN A 75 15.92 -4.64 4.47
N VAL A 76 14.61 -4.44 4.52
CA VAL A 76 13.84 -3.79 3.44
C VAL A 76 14.14 -2.30 3.39
N ILE A 77 14.08 -1.62 4.54
CA ILE A 77 14.30 -0.17 4.65
C ILE A 77 15.69 0.20 4.13
N LYS A 78 16.73 -0.61 4.42
CA LYS A 78 18.09 -0.42 3.87
C LYS A 78 18.15 -0.33 2.34
N LYS A 79 17.18 -0.90 1.63
CA LYS A 79 17.09 -0.88 0.16
C LYS A 79 16.19 0.23 -0.37
N TRP A 80 15.40 0.89 0.48
CA TRP A 80 14.52 1.98 0.11
C TRP A 80 15.26 3.31 0.11
N THR A 81 16.26 3.43 -0.76
CA THR A 81 17.07 4.64 -0.90
C THR A 81 16.59 5.58 -2.00
N GLN A 82 15.78 5.07 -2.93
CA GLN A 82 15.33 5.82 -4.09
C GLN A 82 14.07 6.64 -3.79
N ARG A 83 14.11 7.94 -4.10
CA ARG A 83 12.95 8.84 -4.06
C ARG A 83 11.90 8.40 -5.09
N TYR A 84 10.62 8.55 -4.76
CA TYR A 84 9.55 8.27 -5.70
C TYR A 84 9.65 9.18 -6.94
N ARG A 85 9.42 8.62 -8.13
CA ARG A 85 9.52 9.38 -9.38
C ARG A 85 8.42 10.43 -9.45
N ASN A 86 8.77 11.64 -9.89
CA ASN A 86 7.85 12.79 -9.99
C ASN A 86 7.24 13.21 -8.63
N TRP A 87 7.95 12.97 -7.52
CA TRP A 87 7.47 13.35 -6.19
C TRP A 87 7.16 14.84 -6.06
N ASP A 88 7.91 15.72 -6.74
CA ASP A 88 7.67 17.17 -6.68
C ASP A 88 6.28 17.56 -7.21
N GLN A 89 5.82 16.87 -8.27
CA GLN A 89 4.46 17.08 -8.80
C GLN A 89 3.39 16.57 -7.82
N VAL A 90 3.63 15.41 -7.21
CA VAL A 90 2.74 14.83 -6.20
C VAL A 90 2.63 15.76 -4.99
N MET A 91 3.76 16.28 -4.52
CA MET A 91 3.81 17.20 -3.39
C MET A 91 3.04 18.49 -3.69
N SER A 92 3.24 19.09 -4.86
CA SER A 92 2.49 20.29 -5.29
C SER A 92 0.97 20.05 -5.31
N GLN A 93 0.51 18.90 -5.84
CA GLN A 93 -0.90 18.55 -5.82
C GLN A 93 -1.43 18.37 -4.39
N LEU A 94 -0.65 17.75 -3.50
CA LEU A 94 -1.03 17.59 -2.09
C LEU A 94 -1.13 18.93 -1.36
N MET A 95 -0.23 19.88 -1.62
CA MET A 95 -0.29 21.24 -1.05
C MET A 95 -1.58 21.95 -1.48
N ILE A 96 -1.94 21.87 -2.76
CA ILE A 96 -3.19 22.48 -3.26
C ILE A 96 -4.43 21.81 -2.66
N MET A 97 -4.43 20.48 -2.54
CA MET A 97 -5.57 19.73 -1.98
C MET A 97 -5.75 19.94 -0.47
N TYR A 98 -4.66 20.21 0.25
CA TYR A 98 -4.62 20.29 1.70
C TYR A 98 -3.87 21.54 2.17
N ASP A 99 -4.41 22.70 1.79
CA ASP A 99 -3.86 24.01 2.09
C ASP A 99 -3.57 24.19 3.60
N GLY A 100 -2.40 24.75 3.93
CA GLY A 100 -1.92 24.97 5.29
C GLY A 100 -1.55 23.72 6.11
N ARG A 101 -1.77 22.50 5.61
CA ARG A 101 -1.44 21.27 6.36
C ARG A 101 0.00 20.82 6.22
N LEU A 102 0.64 21.14 5.09
CA LEU A 102 1.98 20.68 4.78
C LEU A 102 3.06 21.71 5.06
N ASP A 103 2.69 22.95 5.37
CA ASP A 103 3.62 24.07 5.61
C ASP A 103 4.60 23.82 6.76
N TYR A 104 4.23 22.99 7.74
CA TYR A 104 5.11 22.62 8.85
C TYR A 104 6.20 21.58 8.46
N TYR A 105 5.98 20.84 7.37
CA TYR A 105 6.84 19.73 6.94
C TYR A 105 7.73 20.08 5.74
N ILE A 106 7.55 21.28 5.19
CA ILE A 106 8.37 21.87 4.12
C ILE A 106 9.42 22.75 4.78
#